data_AF-A0A7J0F5J8-F1
#
_entry.id   AF-A0A7J0F5J8-F1
#
_cell.length_a   1.000
_cell.length_b   1.000
_cell.length_c   1.000
_cell.angle_alpha   90.00
_cell.angle_beta   90.00
_cell.angle_gamma   90.00
#
_symmetry.space_group_name_H-M   'P 1'
#
loop_
_entity.id
_entity.type
_entity.pdbx_description
1 polymer ?
#
loop_
_entity_poly.entity_id
_entity_poly.type
_entity_poly.pdbx_seq_one_letter_code
_entity_poly.pdbx_strand_id
1 'polypeptide(L)'
;MVTVRIEFWKSHHNTSPLIEHFEDRFLNDCNLPNAKLENLILGNSWRWPSANSQQMMELIASTPYDLSPIDSNNDVALWIQSSSGSFSINSAWDLWRQRKPIVEWRYLIWFPGHVPRWSVIAWLAIKERLSTRDRIIREGMGGDPICILCTNDLESHDHIFFNCPFSTEVWGNILSKCGMSWERNRRIFQNSSCSSKILEGIIVVSLRSLVIAEVHEVLEV
;
A
#
# COMPACT_ATOMS: atom_id res chain seq x y z
N MET A 1 0.73 -29.80 -4.80
CA MET A 1 0.07 -29.04 -5.88
C MET A 1 -1.36 -28.79 -5.45
N VAL A 2 -1.73 -27.54 -5.19
CA VAL A 2 -3.14 -27.18 -4.96
C VAL A 2 -3.83 -27.30 -6.30
N THR A 3 -4.66 -28.32 -6.50
CA THR A 3 -5.53 -28.42 -7.68
C THR A 3 -6.54 -27.29 -7.59
N VAL A 4 -6.31 -26.22 -8.34
CA VAL A 4 -7.28 -25.13 -8.50
C VAL A 4 -8.52 -25.76 -9.14
N ARG A 5 -9.60 -25.87 -8.39
CA ARG A 5 -10.89 -26.32 -8.92
C ARG A 5 -11.49 -25.17 -9.69
N ILE A 6 -11.37 -25.19 -11.02
CA ILE A 6 -11.98 -24.18 -11.89
C ILE A 6 -13.48 -24.49 -12.02
N GLU A 7 -14.30 -23.67 -11.37
CA GLU A 7 -15.77 -23.69 -11.52
C GLU A 7 -16.15 -22.92 -12.78
N PHE A 8 -16.88 -23.55 -13.71
CA PHE A 8 -17.14 -22.97 -15.03
C PHE A 8 -17.91 -21.65 -14.96
N TRP A 9 -18.97 -21.57 -14.14
CA TRP A 9 -19.83 -20.38 -14.06
C TRP A 9 -19.28 -19.28 -13.16
N LYS A 10 -18.55 -19.68 -12.10
CA LYS A 10 -18.18 -18.82 -10.97
C LYS A 10 -16.74 -18.35 -11.03
N SER A 11 -15.87 -19.06 -11.75
CA SER A 11 -14.49 -18.60 -11.97
C SER A 11 -14.49 -17.41 -12.93
N HIS A 12 -13.55 -16.50 -12.73
CA HIS A 12 -13.39 -15.34 -13.61
C HIS A 12 -12.89 -15.79 -14.97
N HIS A 13 -13.61 -15.39 -16.02
CA HIS A 13 -13.16 -15.51 -17.41
C HIS A 13 -12.95 -14.10 -17.91
N ASN A 14 -11.70 -13.76 -18.23
CA ASN A 14 -11.28 -12.43 -18.65
C ASN A 14 -11.50 -11.33 -17.57
N THR A 15 -12.70 -10.76 -17.46
CA THR A 15 -13.00 -9.60 -16.59
C THR A 15 -13.97 -9.91 -15.44
N SER A 16 -14.89 -10.85 -15.59
CA SER A 16 -15.87 -11.23 -14.57
C SER A 16 -16.32 -12.69 -14.72
N PRO A 17 -16.93 -13.29 -13.69
CA PRO A 17 -17.56 -14.59 -13.80
C PRO A 17 -18.65 -14.63 -14.88
N LEU A 18 -18.79 -15.77 -15.56
CA LEU A 18 -19.85 -15.95 -16.57
C LEU A 18 -21.25 -15.76 -15.96
N ILE A 19 -21.46 -16.24 -14.73
CA ILE A 19 -22.75 -16.12 -14.03
C ILE A 19 -23.27 -14.68 -13.91
N GLU A 20 -22.39 -13.67 -13.84
CA GLU A 20 -22.80 -12.27 -13.72
C GLU A 20 -23.46 -11.72 -15.00
N HIS A 21 -23.33 -12.42 -16.12
CA HIS A 21 -23.92 -12.04 -17.40
C HIS A 21 -25.30 -12.69 -17.63
N PHE A 22 -25.76 -13.52 -16.70
CA PHE A 22 -27.04 -14.24 -16.80
C PHE A 22 -27.96 -13.90 -15.63
N GLU A 23 -29.26 -14.13 -15.80
CA GLU A 23 -30.25 -13.90 -14.75
C GLU A 23 -30.15 -14.94 -13.62
N ASP A 24 -30.62 -14.61 -12.41
CA ASP A 24 -30.50 -15.45 -11.19
C ASP A 24 -31.06 -16.89 -11.34
N ARG A 25 -31.99 -17.12 -12.27
CA ARG A 25 -32.57 -18.45 -12.52
C ARG A 25 -31.80 -19.30 -13.53
N PHE A 26 -30.87 -18.70 -14.27
CA PHE A 26 -30.14 -19.37 -15.34
C PHE A 26 -29.42 -20.65 -14.90
N LEU A 27 -28.77 -20.63 -13.74
CA LEU A 27 -28.07 -21.80 -13.22
C LEU A 27 -29.00 -22.98 -12.91
N ASN A 28 -30.23 -22.70 -12.47
CA ASN A 28 -31.23 -23.72 -12.20
C ASN A 28 -31.72 -24.34 -13.51
N ASP A 29 -31.90 -23.52 -14.55
CA ASP A 29 -32.34 -23.98 -15.87
C ASP A 29 -31.26 -24.79 -16.61
N CYS A 30 -29.98 -24.53 -16.32
CA CYS A 30 -28.84 -25.27 -16.88
C CYS A 30 -28.60 -26.65 -16.22
N ASN A 31 -29.32 -26.96 -15.13
CA ASN A 31 -29.18 -28.21 -14.35
C ASN A 31 -27.73 -28.53 -13.90
N LEU A 32 -26.86 -27.51 -13.82
CA LEU A 32 -25.43 -27.62 -13.56
C LEU A 32 -24.89 -26.43 -12.71
N PRO A 33 -25.47 -26.14 -11.53
CA PRO A 33 -25.14 -24.94 -10.75
C PRO A 33 -23.70 -24.93 -10.18
N ASN A 34 -23.06 -26.10 -10.08
CA ASN A 34 -21.70 -26.28 -9.57
C ASN A 34 -20.81 -27.04 -10.59
N ALA A 35 -21.02 -26.82 -11.89
CA ALA A 35 -20.19 -27.44 -12.91
C ALA A 35 -18.73 -27.00 -12.80
N LYS A 36 -17.83 -27.99 -12.72
CA LYS A 36 -16.40 -27.78 -12.95
C LYS A 36 -16.10 -27.78 -14.43
N LEU A 37 -15.05 -27.06 -14.82
CA LEU A 37 -14.59 -27.01 -16.21
C LEU A 37 -14.26 -28.42 -16.76
N GLU A 38 -13.63 -29.29 -15.94
CA GLU A 38 -13.30 -30.67 -16.31
C GLU A 38 -14.51 -31.52 -16.72
N ASN A 39 -15.71 -31.20 -16.20
CA ASN A 39 -16.93 -31.95 -16.51
C ASN A 39 -17.54 -31.55 -17.86
N LEU A 40 -17.19 -30.37 -18.36
CA LEU A 40 -17.73 -29.76 -19.58
C LEU A 40 -16.78 -29.93 -20.77
N ILE A 41 -15.64 -30.58 -20.60
CA ILE A 41 -14.66 -30.84 -21.64
C ILE A 41 -14.59 -32.35 -21.90
N LEU A 42 -14.66 -32.76 -23.16
CA LEU A 42 -14.42 -34.13 -23.60
C LEU A 42 -13.46 -34.13 -24.79
N GLY A 43 -12.19 -34.43 -24.52
CA GLY A 43 -11.12 -34.25 -25.51
C GLY A 43 -11.08 -32.80 -25.99
N ASN A 44 -11.14 -32.59 -27.31
CA ASN A 44 -11.12 -31.25 -27.91
C ASN A 44 -12.52 -30.65 -28.13
N SER A 45 -13.52 -31.00 -27.32
CA SER A 45 -14.89 -30.56 -27.54
C SER A 45 -15.62 -30.23 -26.24
N TRP A 46 -16.50 -29.22 -26.32
CA TRP A 46 -17.41 -28.88 -25.24
C TRP A 46 -18.52 -29.92 -25.12
N ARG A 47 -18.72 -30.42 -23.91
CA ARG A 47 -19.88 -31.23 -23.51
C ARG A 47 -20.89 -30.31 -22.84
N TRP A 48 -21.60 -29.53 -23.65
CA TRP A 48 -22.69 -28.68 -23.14
C TRP A 48 -23.85 -29.54 -22.61
N PRO A 49 -24.50 -29.14 -21.50
CA PRO A 49 -25.75 -29.77 -21.07
C PRO A 49 -26.87 -29.52 -22.09
N SER A 50 -27.97 -30.25 -21.95
CA SER A 50 -29.18 -30.02 -22.75
C SER A 50 -29.61 -28.55 -22.62
N ALA A 51 -29.63 -27.83 -23.73
CA ALA A 51 -29.96 -26.42 -23.79
C ALA A 51 -31.48 -26.22 -23.60
N ASN A 52 -31.93 -26.31 -22.35
CA ASN A 52 -33.35 -26.23 -22.00
C ASN A 52 -33.84 -24.78 -21.85
N SER A 53 -32.92 -23.81 -21.82
CA SER A 53 -33.22 -22.37 -21.78
C SER A 53 -32.74 -21.67 -23.05
N GLN A 54 -33.43 -20.59 -23.42
CA GLN A 54 -33.06 -19.76 -24.57
C GLN A 54 -31.65 -19.16 -24.40
N GLN A 55 -31.32 -18.68 -23.20
CA GLN A 55 -30.00 -18.14 -22.87
C GLN A 55 -28.89 -19.17 -23.08
N MET A 56 -29.13 -20.45 -22.79
CA MET A 56 -28.15 -21.51 -23.00
C MET A 56 -27.97 -21.83 -24.49
N MET A 57 -29.05 -21.85 -25.26
CA MET A 57 -28.97 -22.01 -26.72
C MET A 57 -28.17 -20.88 -27.37
N GLU A 58 -28.41 -19.63 -26.93
CA GLU A 58 -27.69 -18.45 -27.40
C GLU A 58 -26.20 -18.49 -27.01
N LEU A 59 -25.87 -18.91 -25.79
CA LEU A 59 -24.48 -19.09 -25.35
C LEU A 59 -23.75 -20.14 -26.22
N ILE A 60 -24.36 -21.30 -26.44
CA ILE A 60 -23.77 -22.36 -27.26
C ILE A 60 -23.59 -21.89 -28.70
N ALA A 61 -24.59 -21.20 -29.27
CA ALA A 61 -24.55 -20.69 -30.64
C ALA A 61 -23.52 -19.55 -30.83
N SER A 62 -23.28 -18.75 -29.79
CA SER A 62 -22.33 -17.64 -29.80
C SER A 62 -20.90 -18.04 -29.40
N THR A 63 -20.68 -19.28 -28.94
CA THR A 63 -19.35 -19.78 -28.58
C THR A 63 -18.50 -19.90 -29.85
N PRO A 64 -17.42 -19.11 -30.02
CA PRO A 64 -16.56 -19.20 -31.19
C PRO A 64 -15.87 -20.55 -31.29
N TYR A 65 -15.67 -21.05 -32.53
CA TYR A 65 -14.93 -22.29 -32.78
C TYR A 65 -13.50 -22.28 -32.21
N ASP A 66 -12.88 -21.10 -32.14
CA ASP A 66 -11.53 -20.88 -31.59
C ASP A 66 -11.46 -21.04 -30.05
N LEU A 67 -12.60 -21.09 -29.36
CA LEU A 67 -12.68 -21.42 -27.91
C LEU A 67 -12.84 -22.92 -27.65
N SER A 68 -12.62 -23.79 -28.63
CA SER A 68 -12.67 -25.23 -28.39
C SER A 68 -11.59 -25.61 -27.37
N PRO A 69 -11.87 -26.50 -26.39
CA PRO A 69 -10.85 -26.96 -25.46
C PRO A 69 -9.71 -27.60 -26.25
N ILE A 70 -8.47 -27.19 -26.01
CA ILE A 70 -7.29 -27.74 -26.70
C ILE A 70 -6.56 -28.62 -25.70
N ASP A 71 -6.61 -29.94 -25.89
CA ASP A 71 -5.97 -30.93 -25.02
C ASP A 71 -4.44 -31.05 -25.25
N SER A 72 -3.88 -30.27 -26.19
CA SER A 72 -2.47 -30.39 -26.58
C SER A 72 -1.50 -29.48 -25.83
N ASN A 73 -2.00 -28.54 -25.01
CA ASN A 73 -1.16 -27.60 -24.26
C ASN A 73 -1.38 -27.79 -22.75
N ASN A 74 -0.29 -27.77 -21.98
CA ASN A 74 -0.38 -27.76 -20.52
C ASN A 74 -1.07 -26.48 -20.03
N ASP A 75 -1.85 -26.59 -18.96
CA ASP A 75 -2.47 -25.44 -18.29
C ASP A 75 -1.43 -24.39 -17.88
N VAL A 76 -1.71 -23.13 -18.15
CA VAL A 76 -0.87 -21.99 -17.76
C VAL A 76 -1.65 -21.09 -16.82
N ALA A 77 -1.04 -20.73 -15.69
CA ALA A 77 -1.59 -19.73 -14.79
C ALA A 77 -1.47 -18.33 -15.43
N LEU A 78 -2.61 -17.66 -15.63
CA LEU A 78 -2.67 -16.30 -16.16
C LEU A 78 -2.93 -15.29 -15.04
N TRP A 79 -2.18 -14.19 -15.06
CA TRP A 79 -2.34 -13.08 -14.15
C TRP A 79 -3.31 -12.03 -14.74
N ILE A 80 -4.53 -12.00 -14.22
CA ILE A 80 -5.66 -11.20 -14.76
C ILE A 80 -5.37 -9.69 -14.75
N GLN A 81 -4.52 -9.21 -13.83
CA GLN A 81 -4.19 -7.77 -13.75
C GLN A 81 -3.11 -7.33 -14.75
N SER A 82 -2.80 -8.15 -15.75
CA SER A 82 -1.85 -7.85 -16.83
C SER A 82 -2.44 -8.26 -18.17
N SER A 83 -2.45 -7.36 -19.15
CA SER A 83 -2.90 -7.65 -20.52
C SER A 83 -2.09 -8.73 -21.22
N SER A 84 -0.84 -8.95 -20.78
CA SER A 84 0.02 -10.03 -21.26
C SER A 84 -0.22 -11.37 -20.56
N GLY A 85 -1.10 -11.41 -19.55
CA GLY A 85 -1.28 -12.57 -18.67
C GLY A 85 -0.08 -12.89 -17.78
N SER A 86 1.02 -12.13 -17.89
CA SER A 86 2.24 -12.37 -17.12
C SER A 86 2.17 -11.74 -15.74
N PHE A 87 2.59 -12.49 -14.72
CA PHE A 87 2.71 -12.00 -13.36
C PHE A 87 3.85 -10.98 -13.22
N SER A 88 3.61 -9.91 -12.48
CA SER A 88 4.66 -9.03 -11.99
C SER A 88 4.39 -8.61 -10.54
N ILE A 89 5.46 -8.41 -9.77
CA ILE A 89 5.36 -7.87 -8.41
C ILE A 89 4.66 -6.51 -8.43
N ASN A 90 4.91 -5.68 -9.45
CA ASN A 90 4.29 -4.37 -9.58
C ASN A 90 2.76 -4.47 -9.72
N SER A 91 2.26 -5.33 -10.62
CA SER A 91 0.82 -5.53 -10.80
C SER A 91 0.15 -6.18 -9.59
N ALA A 92 0.85 -7.10 -8.91
CA ALA A 92 0.37 -7.69 -7.66
C ALA A 92 0.27 -6.64 -6.54
N TRP A 93 1.28 -5.79 -6.42
CA TRP A 93 1.30 -4.70 -5.46
C TRP A 93 0.23 -3.65 -5.73
N ASP A 94 0.01 -3.30 -7.00
CA ASP A 94 -1.05 -2.38 -7.41
C ASP A 94 -2.45 -2.92 -7.08
N LEU A 95 -2.68 -4.23 -7.21
CA LEU A 95 -3.94 -4.87 -6.82
C LEU A 95 -4.16 -4.83 -5.30
N TRP A 96 -3.12 -5.13 -4.52
CA TRP A 96 -3.23 -5.19 -3.06
C TRP A 96 -3.29 -3.82 -2.39
N ARG A 97 -2.63 -2.80 -2.96
CA ARG A 97 -2.52 -1.50 -2.31
C ARG A 97 -3.76 -0.65 -2.52
N GLN A 98 -4.17 0.03 -1.46
CA GLN A 98 -5.10 1.15 -1.57
C GLN A 98 -4.31 2.42 -1.89
N ARG A 99 -4.51 2.99 -3.08
CA ARG A 99 -3.87 4.26 -3.46
C ARG A 99 -4.38 5.38 -2.55
N LYS A 100 -3.45 6.10 -1.94
CA LYS A 100 -3.72 7.30 -1.14
C LYS A 100 -3.20 8.54 -1.87
N PRO A 101 -3.74 9.73 -1.57
CA PRO A 101 -3.22 10.97 -2.10
C PRO A 101 -1.71 11.09 -1.84
N ILE A 102 -1.02 11.65 -2.82
CA ILE A 102 0.39 12.01 -2.68
C ILE A 102 0.49 13.06 -1.60
N VAL A 103 1.43 12.86 -0.66
CA VAL A 103 1.73 13.83 0.39
C VAL A 103 2.86 14.75 -0.06
N GLU A 104 2.70 16.06 0.17
CA GLU A 104 3.67 17.06 -0.26
C GLU A 104 5.05 16.78 0.31
N TRP A 105 5.16 16.50 1.61
CA TRP A 105 6.43 16.27 2.31
C TRP A 105 7.22 15.01 1.87
N ARG A 106 6.73 14.21 0.91
CA ARG A 106 7.42 12.98 0.47
C ARG A 106 8.87 13.21 0.05
N TYR A 107 9.17 14.36 -0.55
CA TYR A 107 10.52 14.68 -1.04
C TYR A 107 11.51 14.93 0.11
N LEU A 108 11.03 15.30 1.29
CA LEU A 108 11.90 15.49 2.47
C LEU A 108 12.44 14.17 3.01
N ILE A 109 11.69 13.08 2.81
CA ILE A 109 12.06 11.75 3.30
C ILE A 109 12.70 10.92 2.20
N TRP A 110 12.17 11.01 0.97
CA TRP A 110 12.48 10.11 -0.13
C TRP A 110 13.19 10.85 -1.29
N PHE A 111 14.19 11.69 -0.97
CA PHE A 111 15.00 12.37 -1.99
C PHE A 111 16.11 11.48 -2.56
N PRO A 112 16.63 11.76 -3.77
CA PRO A 112 17.79 11.04 -4.30
C PRO A 112 19.00 11.15 -3.35
N GLY A 113 19.58 10.02 -2.96
CA GLY A 113 20.70 9.99 -2.00
C GLY A 113 20.29 9.94 -0.52
N HIS A 114 18.99 9.83 -0.21
CA HIS A 114 18.56 9.55 1.17
C HIS A 114 19.13 8.22 1.68
N VAL A 115 19.38 8.16 2.99
CA VAL A 115 19.78 6.91 3.65
C VAL A 115 18.51 6.18 4.10
N PRO A 116 18.22 4.96 3.57
CA PRO A 116 16.94 4.28 3.81
C PRO A 116 16.57 4.12 5.28
N ARG A 117 17.56 3.83 6.14
CA ARG A 117 17.36 3.71 7.60
C ARG A 117 16.75 4.96 8.21
N TRP A 118 17.32 6.13 7.89
CA TRP A 118 16.86 7.40 8.46
C TRP A 118 15.50 7.82 7.88
N SER A 119 15.28 7.57 6.59
CA SER A 119 14.01 7.83 5.93
C SER A 119 12.85 7.01 6.51
N VAL A 120 13.09 5.73 6.80
CA VAL A 120 12.10 4.86 7.45
C VAL A 120 11.79 5.35 8.87
N ILE A 121 12.82 5.71 9.65
CA ILE A 121 12.63 6.24 11.02
C ILE A 121 11.84 7.56 10.97
N ALA A 122 12.20 8.49 10.10
CA ALA A 122 11.50 9.77 9.94
C ALA A 122 10.05 9.56 9.49
N TRP A 123 9.81 8.66 8.53
CA TRP A 123 8.47 8.31 8.09
C TRP A 123 7.62 7.72 9.22
N LEU A 124 8.18 6.81 10.02
CA LEU A 124 7.50 6.26 11.20
C LEU A 124 7.24 7.35 12.25
N ALA A 125 8.16 8.29 12.44
CA ALA A 125 7.99 9.41 13.37
C ALA A 125 6.80 10.30 12.93
N ILE A 126 6.77 10.70 11.65
CA ILE A 126 5.70 11.51 11.05
C ILE A 126 4.35 10.80 11.11
N LYS A 127 4.34 9.47 11.05
CA LYS A 127 3.11 8.67 11.18
C LYS A 127 2.71 8.39 12.62
N GLU A 128 3.47 8.88 13.62
CA GLU A 128 3.31 8.57 15.05
C GLU A 128 3.35 7.06 15.31
N ARG A 129 4.21 6.36 14.55
CA ARG A 129 4.30 4.90 14.51
C ARG A 129 5.57 4.31 15.10
N LEU A 130 6.51 5.14 15.58
CA LEU A 130 7.63 4.65 16.38
C LEU A 130 7.13 3.94 17.66
N SER A 131 7.91 2.98 18.13
CA SER A 131 7.63 2.22 19.35
C SER A 131 8.16 2.97 20.57
N THR A 132 7.45 4.02 20.98
CA THR A 132 7.70 4.77 22.21
C THR A 132 7.15 4.01 23.42
N ARG A 133 7.68 4.27 24.63
CA ARG A 133 7.26 3.52 25.82
C ARG A 133 5.78 3.65 26.15
N ASP A 134 5.18 4.83 26.00
CA ASP A 134 3.73 5.00 26.17
C ASP A 134 2.92 4.04 25.29
N ARG A 135 3.40 3.75 24.08
CA ARG A 135 2.74 2.83 23.15
C ARG A 135 3.03 1.37 23.49
N ILE A 136 4.28 1.03 23.79
CA ILE A 136 4.64 -0.34 24.21
C ILE A 136 3.83 -0.77 25.43
N ILE A 137 3.66 0.13 26.40
CA ILE A 137 2.86 -0.11 27.61
C ILE A 137 1.37 -0.24 27.27
N ARG A 138 0.85 0.61 26.36
CA ARG A 138 -0.54 0.54 25.89
C ARG A 138 -0.87 -0.77 25.18
N GLU A 139 0.09 -1.35 24.46
CA GLU A 139 -0.03 -2.67 23.82
C GLU A 139 0.16 -3.84 24.81
N GLY A 140 0.29 -3.56 26.12
CA GLY A 140 0.31 -4.57 27.17
C GLY A 140 1.66 -5.24 27.43
N MET A 141 2.75 -4.76 26.83
CA MET A 141 4.08 -5.35 26.98
C MET A 141 4.79 -4.94 28.30
N GLY A 142 4.16 -4.09 29.12
CA GLY A 142 4.72 -3.60 30.38
C GLY A 142 6.01 -2.77 30.21
N GLY A 143 6.60 -2.34 31.33
CA GLY A 143 7.86 -1.60 31.36
C GLY A 143 7.77 -0.25 32.07
N ASP A 144 8.95 0.33 32.31
CA ASP A 144 9.09 1.68 32.90
C ASP A 144 8.71 2.74 31.86
N PRO A 145 7.73 3.63 32.08
CA PRO A 145 7.32 4.63 31.09
C PRO A 145 8.31 5.80 30.95
N ILE A 146 9.34 5.88 31.77
CA ILE A 146 10.27 7.02 31.78
C ILE A 146 11.13 7.05 30.50
N CYS A 147 11.29 8.25 29.96
CA CYS A 147 12.11 8.53 28.79
C CYS A 147 13.59 8.27 29.09
N ILE A 148 14.22 7.43 28.27
CA ILE A 148 15.64 7.06 28.43
C ILE A 148 16.61 8.20 28.15
N LEU A 149 16.18 9.23 27.42
CA LEU A 149 17.05 10.34 26.98
C LEU A 149 17.24 11.37 28.09
N CYS A 150 16.18 11.67 28.85
CA CYS A 150 16.22 12.67 29.92
C CYS A 150 16.09 12.07 31.32
N THR A 151 15.61 10.82 31.43
CA THR A 151 15.36 10.12 32.70
C THR A 151 14.45 10.87 33.69
N ASN A 152 13.65 11.82 33.21
CA ASN A 152 12.93 12.77 34.06
C ASN A 152 11.41 12.81 33.83
N ASP A 153 10.93 12.37 32.66
CA ASP A 153 9.53 12.50 32.27
C ASP A 153 9.08 11.30 31.42
N LEU A 154 7.78 11.14 31.20
CA LEU A 154 7.19 10.02 30.47
C LEU A 154 7.54 10.08 28.98
N GLU A 155 7.92 8.93 28.42
CA GLU A 155 8.28 8.81 27.02
C GLU A 155 7.03 8.79 26.12
N SER A 156 6.93 9.77 25.24
CA SER A 156 5.95 9.84 24.15
C SER A 156 6.63 10.43 22.91
N HIS A 157 6.01 10.36 21.73
CA HIS A 157 6.52 11.05 20.54
C HIS A 157 6.72 12.54 20.79
N ASP A 158 5.72 13.21 21.35
CA ASP A 158 5.79 14.64 21.66
C ASP A 158 6.94 14.95 22.64
N HIS A 159 7.14 14.10 23.65
CA HIS A 159 8.27 14.25 24.55
C HIS A 159 9.59 14.05 23.81
N ILE A 160 9.82 12.90 23.17
CA ILE A 160 11.08 12.57 22.51
C ILE A 160 11.48 13.63 21.47
N PHE A 161 10.55 14.18 20.70
CA PHE A 161 10.91 15.12 19.64
C PHE A 161 10.91 16.59 20.06
N PHE A 162 10.11 16.99 21.05
CA PHE A 162 9.88 18.43 21.32
C PHE A 162 10.00 18.85 22.78
N ASN A 163 9.63 18.01 23.75
CA ASN A 163 9.64 18.40 25.16
C ASN A 163 10.85 17.87 25.93
N CYS A 164 11.54 16.87 25.41
CA CYS A 164 12.73 16.29 26.02
C CYS A 164 13.85 17.35 26.07
N PRO A 165 14.48 17.57 27.23
CA PRO A 165 15.63 18.49 27.35
C PRO A 165 16.76 18.14 26.38
N PHE A 166 17.05 16.85 26.22
CA PHE A 166 18.06 16.37 25.27
C PHE A 166 17.72 16.79 23.84
N SER A 167 16.49 16.52 23.39
CA SER A 167 16.08 16.86 22.02
C SER A 167 15.94 18.36 21.80
N THR A 168 15.57 19.12 22.84
CA THR A 168 15.56 20.58 22.82
C THR A 168 16.96 21.13 22.53
N GLU A 169 18.00 20.58 23.15
CA GLU A 169 19.38 20.95 22.89
C GLU A 169 19.80 20.61 21.46
N VAL A 170 19.45 19.40 20.98
CA VAL A 170 19.71 18.98 19.59
C VAL A 170 19.07 19.95 18.60
N TRP A 171 17.79 20.28 18.77
CA TRP A 171 17.11 21.24 17.90
C TRP A 171 17.70 22.64 18.00
N GLY A 172 18.06 23.10 19.19
CA GLY A 172 18.74 24.38 19.38
C GLY A 172 20.05 24.46 18.59
N ASN A 173 20.85 23.40 18.61
CA ASN A 173 22.11 23.30 17.87
C ASN A 173 21.91 23.22 16.35
N ILE A 174 20.88 22.51 15.87
CA ILE A 174 20.57 22.43 14.44
C ILE A 174 20.05 23.78 13.93
N LEU A 175 19.10 24.38 14.66
CA LEU A 175 18.48 25.65 14.28
C LEU A 175 19.48 26.81 14.34
N SER A 176 20.38 26.84 15.33
CA SER A 176 21.39 27.89 15.43
C SER A 176 22.32 27.90 14.22
N LYS A 177 22.70 26.73 13.70
CA LYS A 177 23.44 26.59 12.43
C LYS A 177 22.64 27.08 11.22
N CYS A 178 21.32 27.07 11.30
CA CYS A 178 20.42 27.61 10.28
C CYS A 178 20.06 29.09 10.51
N GLY A 179 20.68 29.78 11.48
CA GLY A 179 20.37 31.16 11.84
C GLY A 179 19.01 31.33 12.53
N MET A 180 18.51 30.28 13.20
CA MET A 180 17.19 30.22 13.82
C MET A 180 17.28 29.95 15.33
N SER A 181 16.35 30.49 16.11
CA SER A 181 16.20 30.17 17.55
C SER A 181 15.13 29.12 17.76
N TRP A 182 15.40 28.14 18.61
CA TRP A 182 14.44 27.13 19.02
C TRP A 182 13.21 27.75 19.70
N GLU A 183 13.42 28.67 20.64
CA GLU A 183 12.37 29.32 21.44
C GLU A 183 11.37 30.06 20.55
N ARG A 184 11.86 30.70 19.50
CA ARG A 184 11.03 31.43 18.52
C ARG A 184 10.18 30.50 17.65
N ASN A 185 10.68 29.30 17.37
CA ASN A 185 9.98 28.31 16.52
C ASN A 185 9.17 27.29 17.32
N ARG A 186 9.39 27.19 18.64
CA ARG A 186 8.70 26.27 19.55
C ARG A 186 7.18 26.39 19.47
N ARG A 187 6.65 27.59 19.21
CA ARG A 187 5.20 27.86 19.06
C ARG A 187 4.59 27.29 17.79
N ILE A 188 5.36 27.20 16.69
CA ILE A 188 4.92 26.53 15.45
C ILE A 188 4.69 25.05 15.76
N PHE A 189 5.62 24.45 16.51
CA PHE A 189 5.55 23.05 16.95
C PHE A 189 4.56 22.78 18.10
N GLN A 190 3.78 23.75 18.58
CA GLN A 190 2.87 23.53 19.74
C GLN A 190 1.39 23.47 19.36
N ASN A 191 1.00 23.93 18.17
CA ASN A 191 -0.40 24.09 17.79
C ASN A 191 -0.93 23.06 16.76
N SER A 192 -0.15 22.02 16.46
CA SER A 192 -0.47 21.02 15.44
C SER A 192 -0.35 19.59 15.99
N SER A 193 -0.88 18.57 15.30
CA SER A 193 -0.69 17.17 15.71
C SER A 193 0.79 16.80 15.68
N CYS A 194 1.25 15.80 16.46
CA CYS A 194 2.67 15.42 16.53
C CYS A 194 3.28 15.15 15.13
N SER A 195 2.51 14.48 14.29
CA SER A 195 2.72 14.28 12.85
C SER A 195 2.97 15.57 12.07
N SER A 196 2.20 16.64 12.32
CA SER A 196 2.38 17.96 11.69
C SER A 196 3.61 18.68 12.23
N LYS A 197 3.90 18.60 13.53
CA LYS A 197 5.08 19.22 14.16
C LYS A 197 6.40 18.69 13.58
N ILE A 198 6.50 17.37 13.38
CA ILE A 198 7.71 16.74 12.84
C ILE A 198 7.92 17.18 11.38
N LEU A 199 6.84 17.27 10.61
CA LEU A 199 6.88 17.76 9.23
C LEU A 199 7.27 19.23 9.16
N GLU A 200 6.65 20.09 9.97
CA GLU A 200 6.99 21.50 10.06
C GLU A 200 8.46 21.70 10.46
N GLY A 201 8.99 20.89 11.38
CA GLY A 201 10.39 20.96 11.81
C GLY A 201 11.37 20.59 10.70
N ILE A 202 11.08 19.50 9.99
CA ILE A 202 11.89 19.07 8.84
C ILE A 202 11.80 20.10 7.69
N ILE A 203 10.62 20.64 7.40
CA ILE A 203 10.41 21.67 6.38
C ILE A 203 11.22 22.93 6.72
N VAL A 204 11.13 23.41 7.96
CA VAL A 204 11.82 24.62 8.41
C VAL A 204 13.34 24.49 8.26
N VAL A 205 13.93 23.37 8.68
CA VAL A 205 15.38 23.14 8.54
C VAL A 205 15.77 22.98 7.06
N SER A 206 14.97 22.27 6.27
CA SER A 206 15.30 21.97 4.86
C SER A 206 15.23 23.22 3.97
N LEU A 207 14.17 24.05 4.12
CA LEU A 207 14.02 25.26 3.32
C LEU A 207 15.10 26.31 3.64
N ARG A 208 15.48 26.47 4.91
CA ARG A 208 16.54 27.43 5.29
C ARG A 208 17.94 26.94 4.96
N SER A 209 18.23 25.65 5.06
CA SER A 209 19.52 25.10 4.62
C SER A 209 19.74 25.30 3.12
N LEU A 210 18.68 25.18 2.31
CA LEU A 210 18.73 25.48 0.87
C LEU A 210 18.99 26.98 0.62
N VAL A 211 18.30 27.87 1.33
CA VAL A 211 18.51 29.33 1.23
C VAL A 211 19.93 29.73 1.68
N ILE A 212 20.48 29.10 2.72
CA ILE A 212 21.85 29.39 3.19
C ILE A 212 22.89 28.87 2.19
N ALA A 213 22.66 27.70 1.59
CA ALA A 213 23.54 27.15 0.55
C ALA A 213 23.53 28.03 -0.71
N GLU A 214 22.36 28.46 -1.19
CA GLU A 214 22.25 29.38 -2.33
C GLU A 214 22.90 30.75 -2.05
N VAL A 215 22.77 31.28 -0.83
CA VAL A 215 23.40 32.55 -0.46
C VAL A 215 24.92 32.43 -0.32
N HIS A 216 25.44 31.29 0.14
CA HIS A 216 26.90 31.05 0.16
C HIS A 216 27.48 30.90 -1.25
N GLU A 217 26.77 30.22 -2.15
CA GLU A 217 27.19 30.03 -3.55
C GLU A 217 27.16 31.35 -4.34
N VAL A 218 26.26 32.28 -4.01
CA VAL A 218 26.18 33.63 -4.61
C VAL A 218 27.22 34.60 -4.03
N LEU A 219 27.73 34.39 -2.82
CA LEU A 219 28.74 35.24 -2.17
C LEU A 219 30.19 34.80 -2.46
N GLU A 220 30.38 33.66 -3.13
CA GLU A 220 31.69 33.15 -3.57
C GLU A 220 31.97 33.40 -5.08
N VAL A 221 31.14 34.21 -5.76
CA VAL A 221 31.32 34.68 -7.16
C VAL A 221 31.64 36.17 -7.19
#